data_AF-A0A850VK97-F1
#
_entry.id   AF-A0A850VK97-F1
#
_cell.length_a   1.000
_cell.length_b   1.000
_cell.length_c   1.000
_cell.angle_alpha   90.00
_cell.angle_beta   90.00
_cell.angle_gamma   90.00
#
_symmetry.space_group_name_H-M   'P 1'
#
loop_
_entity.id
_entity.type
_entity.pdbx_description
1 polymer ?
#
loop_
_entity_poly.entity_id
_entity_poly.type
_entity_poly.pdbx_seq_one_letter_code
_entity_poly.pdbx_strand_id
1 'polypeptide(L)'
;DVVGILCLVSMVASLDFKYHHTEELEAYLKGVHAAYPSFTHLHSIGRSVEGRDLWVLVLGRFPTHHKIGIPEFKYVANMHGDETVGREILLHLIDFLVTSYRRDPVITRLLNNTRIHIMPTMNPDGFEATKVPACYYTRGRYNKNGEDLNRNFPDAFEKNNASIQPETQAVMNWIKNETFVLSANLHGGALVASYTFDNGNAVTGSLEGYSRSPDDDVFIHLAKTYSFNHASMYKGTGCDNRQTFPEGITNGYSWYQLEG
;
A
#
# COMPACT_ATOMS: atom_id res chain seq x y z
N ASP A 1 28.97 -44.61 10.54
CA ASP A 1 28.26 -43.68 9.65
C ASP A 1 26.97 -43.20 10.28
N VAL A 2 27.02 -42.02 10.91
CA VAL A 2 25.82 -41.31 11.40
C VAL A 2 25.80 -39.97 10.67
N VAL A 3 25.03 -39.91 9.59
CA VAL A 3 24.80 -38.68 8.85
C VAL A 3 23.82 -37.84 9.66
N GLY A 4 24.35 -36.87 10.40
CA GLY A 4 23.57 -35.84 11.07
C GLY A 4 22.97 -34.90 10.03
N ILE A 5 21.65 -35.00 9.82
CA ILE A 5 20.88 -34.01 9.07
C ILE A 5 20.81 -32.76 9.94
N LEU A 6 21.66 -31.77 9.62
CA LEU A 6 21.57 -30.44 10.19
C LEU A 6 20.33 -29.77 9.59
N CYS A 7 19.18 -29.87 10.28
CA CYS A 7 18.04 -28.99 10.01
C CYS A 7 18.46 -27.56 10.39
N LEU A 8 19.01 -26.82 9.43
CA LEU A 8 19.12 -25.36 9.50
C LEU A 8 17.70 -24.80 9.44
N VAL A 9 17.04 -24.74 10.60
CA VAL A 9 15.90 -23.86 10.78
C VAL A 9 16.48 -22.46 10.66
N SER A 10 16.32 -21.84 9.48
CA SER A 10 16.56 -20.41 9.32
C SER A 10 15.63 -19.71 10.30
N MET A 11 16.16 -19.31 11.46
CA MET A 11 15.49 -18.31 12.27
C MET A 11 15.53 -17.04 11.44
N VAL A 12 14.46 -16.78 10.69
CA VAL A 12 14.22 -15.43 10.18
C VAL A 12 14.12 -14.57 11.43
N ALA A 13 15.18 -13.81 11.70
CA ALA A 13 15.17 -12.84 12.78
C ALA A 13 13.92 -11.95 12.56
N SER A 14 13.10 -11.81 13.60
CA SER A 14 11.93 -10.96 13.56
C SER A 14 12.34 -9.56 13.11
N LEU A 15 11.58 -8.97 12.18
CA LEU A 15 11.83 -7.61 11.69
C LEU A 15 11.83 -6.61 12.86
N ASP A 16 12.86 -5.79 12.98
CA ASP A 16 12.98 -4.81 14.05
C ASP A 16 12.06 -3.60 13.83
N PHE A 17 11.55 -3.02 14.93
CA PHE A 17 10.71 -1.82 14.87
C PHE A 17 11.57 -0.56 14.69
N LYS A 18 12.03 -0.33 13.47
CA LYS A 18 12.72 0.88 13.02
C LYS A 18 12.28 1.24 11.61
N TYR A 19 12.75 2.38 11.11
CA TYR A 19 12.62 2.70 9.70
C TYR A 19 13.65 1.94 8.88
N HIS A 20 13.21 1.28 7.80
CA HIS A 20 14.07 0.54 6.90
C HIS A 20 14.37 1.36 5.65
N HIS A 21 15.62 1.81 5.53
CA HIS A 21 16.09 2.47 4.30
C HIS A 21 16.15 1.49 3.13
N THR A 22 16.29 1.99 1.91
CA THR A 22 16.16 1.23 0.66
C THR A 22 16.98 -0.06 0.67
N GLU A 23 18.24 0.00 1.10
CA GLU A 23 19.11 -1.18 1.14
C GLU A 23 18.63 -2.22 2.16
N GLU A 24 18.21 -1.78 3.35
CA GLU A 24 17.70 -2.68 4.40
C GLU A 24 16.35 -3.30 3.99
N LEU A 25 15.46 -2.51 3.41
CA LEU A 25 14.17 -2.95 2.89
C LEU A 25 14.37 -4.00 1.79
N GLU A 26 15.24 -3.72 0.83
CA GLU A 26 15.53 -4.64 -0.25
C GLU A 26 16.17 -5.94 0.25
N ALA A 27 17.13 -5.84 1.17
CA ALA A 27 17.75 -7.00 1.80
C ALA A 27 16.71 -7.85 2.54
N TYR A 28 15.80 -7.22 3.27
CA TYR A 28 14.72 -7.90 3.96
C TYR A 28 13.79 -8.65 2.99
N LEU A 29 13.28 -7.98 1.95
CA LEU A 29 12.36 -8.60 0.98
C LEU A 29 13.02 -9.78 0.26
N LYS A 30 14.29 -9.63 -0.16
CA LYS A 30 15.07 -10.72 -0.76
C LYS A 30 15.27 -11.87 0.21
N GLY A 31 15.57 -11.59 1.47
CA GLY A 31 15.70 -12.57 2.54
C GLY A 31 14.40 -13.35 2.78
N VAL A 32 13.26 -12.66 2.85
CA VAL A 32 11.93 -13.28 2.98
C VAL A 32 11.65 -14.22 1.81
N HIS A 33 11.89 -13.78 0.58
CA HIS A 33 11.67 -14.63 -0.59
C HIS A 33 12.57 -15.87 -0.59
N ALA A 34 13.84 -15.71 -0.23
CA ALA A 34 14.78 -16.82 -0.13
C ALA A 34 14.41 -17.82 0.98
N ALA A 35 13.87 -17.35 2.10
CA ALA A 35 13.45 -18.20 3.21
C ALA A 35 12.11 -18.92 2.95
N TYR A 36 11.19 -18.28 2.20
CA TYR A 36 9.84 -18.78 1.95
C TYR A 36 9.48 -18.87 0.45
N PRO A 37 10.31 -19.50 -0.41
CA PRO A 37 10.14 -19.43 -1.86
C PRO A 37 8.89 -20.17 -2.36
N SER A 38 8.36 -21.11 -1.57
CA SER A 38 7.21 -21.94 -1.98
C SER A 38 5.86 -21.21 -2.02
N PHE A 39 5.74 -20.08 -1.34
CA PHE A 39 4.50 -19.29 -1.28
C PHE A 39 4.74 -17.78 -1.36
N THR A 40 5.96 -17.36 -1.72
CA THR A 40 6.30 -15.96 -1.98
C THR A 40 6.94 -15.79 -3.36
N HIS A 41 6.76 -14.62 -3.96
CA HIS A 41 7.44 -14.24 -5.19
C HIS A 41 7.78 -12.74 -5.14
N LEU A 42 9.07 -12.43 -5.13
CA LEU A 42 9.57 -11.06 -5.17
C LEU A 42 9.87 -10.67 -6.61
N HIS A 43 9.37 -9.52 -7.03
CA HIS A 43 9.71 -8.90 -8.32
C HIS A 43 9.67 -7.38 -8.22
N SER A 44 10.29 -6.70 -9.19
CA SER A 44 10.24 -5.25 -9.35
C SER A 44 9.30 -4.92 -10.50
N ILE A 45 8.38 -3.97 -10.30
CA ILE A 45 7.43 -3.56 -11.36
C ILE A 45 7.98 -2.43 -12.24
N GLY A 46 9.16 -1.91 -11.91
CA GLY A 46 9.78 -0.76 -12.55
C GLY A 46 10.83 -0.15 -11.63
N ARG A 47 11.33 1.02 -12.00
CA ARG A 47 12.31 1.76 -11.20
C ARG A 47 11.86 3.19 -10.98
N SER A 48 12.24 3.76 -9.84
CA SER A 48 12.12 5.19 -9.56
C SER A 48 13.01 6.02 -10.48
N VAL A 49 12.88 7.34 -10.42
CA VAL A 49 13.74 8.28 -11.17
C VAL A 49 15.23 8.07 -10.85
N GLU A 50 15.59 7.82 -9.59
CA GLU A 50 16.99 7.54 -9.19
C GLU A 50 17.40 6.07 -9.42
N GLY A 51 16.56 5.26 -10.05
CA GLY A 51 16.87 3.88 -10.44
C GLY A 51 16.67 2.84 -9.34
N ARG A 52 15.94 3.17 -8.26
CA ARG A 52 15.60 2.22 -7.18
C ARG A 52 14.46 1.31 -7.64
N ASP A 53 14.57 0.02 -7.37
CA ASP A 53 13.53 -0.94 -7.75
C ASP A 53 12.23 -0.71 -6.97
N LEU A 54 11.10 -0.79 -7.68
CA LEU A 54 9.76 -0.72 -7.11
C LEU A 54 9.30 -2.13 -6.75
N TRP A 55 9.78 -2.58 -5.60
CA TRP A 55 9.60 -3.96 -5.13
C TRP A 55 8.15 -4.28 -4.77
N VAL A 56 7.69 -5.45 -5.22
CA VAL A 56 6.43 -6.09 -4.84
C VAL A 56 6.72 -7.50 -4.37
N LEU A 57 6.34 -7.82 -3.13
CA LEU A 57 6.32 -9.19 -2.63
C LEU A 57 4.91 -9.76 -2.75
N VAL A 58 4.77 -10.81 -3.55
CA VAL A 58 3.53 -11.56 -3.70
C VAL A 58 3.52 -12.73 -2.73
N LEU A 59 2.41 -12.93 -2.01
CA LEU A 59 2.19 -14.03 -1.08
C LEU A 59 0.92 -14.79 -1.46
N GLY A 60 0.99 -16.11 -1.46
CA GLY A 60 -0.18 -16.96 -1.66
C GLY A 60 0.20 -18.39 -2.07
N ARG A 61 -0.78 -19.27 -2.16
CA ARG A 61 -0.58 -20.68 -2.57
C ARG A 61 0.06 -20.82 -3.96
N PHE A 62 -0.20 -19.87 -4.86
CA PHE A 62 0.35 -19.84 -6.22
C PHE A 62 0.97 -18.46 -6.49
N PRO A 63 2.17 -18.18 -5.95
CA PRO A 63 2.66 -16.80 -5.87
C PRO A 63 3.11 -16.22 -7.23
N THR A 64 3.49 -17.07 -8.20
CA THR A 64 4.09 -16.64 -9.47
C THR A 64 3.11 -16.37 -10.59
N HIS A 65 1.85 -16.81 -10.49
CA HIS A 65 0.87 -16.64 -11.56
C HIS A 65 -0.56 -16.68 -11.03
N HIS A 66 -1.43 -15.92 -11.70
CA HIS A 66 -2.86 -15.91 -11.43
C HIS A 66 -3.48 -17.31 -11.52
N LYS A 67 -4.50 -17.56 -10.69
CA LYS A 67 -5.36 -18.75 -10.74
C LYS A 67 -6.81 -18.35 -10.70
N ILE A 68 -7.60 -18.91 -11.62
CA ILE A 68 -9.05 -18.73 -11.65
C ILE A 68 -9.65 -19.10 -10.28
N GLY A 69 -10.50 -18.21 -9.76
CA GLY A 69 -11.13 -18.37 -8.45
C GLY A 69 -10.29 -17.88 -7.26
N ILE A 70 -9.03 -17.47 -7.49
CA ILE A 70 -8.18 -16.84 -6.48
C ILE A 70 -8.15 -15.33 -6.75
N PRO A 71 -8.80 -14.49 -5.93
CA PRO A 71 -8.74 -13.03 -6.09
C PRO A 71 -7.33 -12.49 -5.88
N GLU A 72 -6.98 -11.49 -6.70
CA GLU A 72 -5.76 -10.70 -6.56
C GLU A 72 -6.06 -9.48 -5.66
N PHE A 73 -5.30 -9.34 -4.59
CA PHE A 73 -5.39 -8.22 -3.65
C PHE A 73 -4.07 -7.45 -3.64
N LYS A 74 -4.09 -6.12 -3.48
CA LYS A 74 -2.86 -5.35 -3.27
C LYS A 74 -2.93 -4.32 -2.13
N TYR A 75 -1.80 -4.20 -1.43
CA TYR A 75 -1.47 -3.02 -0.64
C TYR A 75 -0.31 -2.26 -1.28
N VAL A 76 -0.44 -0.93 -1.33
CA VAL A 76 0.63 -0.01 -1.71
C VAL A 76 0.84 0.96 -0.56
N ALA A 77 2.06 1.38 -0.27
CA ALA A 77 2.31 2.43 0.71
C ALA A 77 3.42 3.38 0.27
N ASN A 78 3.55 4.47 1.02
CA ASN A 78 4.68 5.39 0.90
C ASN A 78 4.84 5.91 -0.55
N MET A 79 3.71 6.24 -1.17
CA MET A 79 3.68 6.98 -2.43
C MET A 79 4.05 8.45 -2.22
N HIS A 80 3.76 8.99 -1.03
CA HIS A 80 4.47 10.13 -0.49
C HIS A 80 5.62 9.63 0.37
N GLY A 81 6.84 10.04 0.05
CA GLY A 81 8.04 9.47 0.66
C GLY A 81 8.18 9.77 2.15
N ASP A 82 7.62 10.88 2.64
CA ASP A 82 7.62 11.27 4.05
C ASP A 82 6.44 10.71 4.87
N GLU A 83 5.51 10.00 4.24
CA GLU A 83 4.41 9.30 4.89
C GLU A 83 4.82 7.86 5.21
N THR A 84 5.66 7.71 6.23
CA THR A 84 6.49 6.51 6.46
C THR A 84 5.79 5.36 7.18
N VAL A 85 4.70 5.61 7.92
CA VAL A 85 4.06 4.58 8.76
C VAL A 85 3.55 3.40 7.92
N GLY A 86 2.93 3.68 6.77
CA GLY A 86 2.45 2.63 5.87
C GLY A 86 3.56 1.72 5.35
N ARG A 87 4.76 2.27 5.09
CA ARG A 87 5.95 1.52 4.65
C ARG A 87 6.27 0.41 5.65
N GLU A 88 6.44 0.79 6.91
CA GLU A 88 6.85 -0.13 7.96
C GLU A 88 5.72 -1.11 8.33
N ILE A 89 4.46 -0.65 8.35
CA ILE A 89 3.29 -1.53 8.56
C ILE A 89 3.27 -2.64 7.51
N LEU A 90 3.56 -2.33 6.23
CA LEU A 90 3.57 -3.35 5.19
C LEU A 90 4.75 -4.32 5.30
N LEU A 91 5.92 -3.89 5.78
CA LEU A 91 7.03 -4.81 6.08
C LEU A 91 6.69 -5.74 7.26
N HIS A 92 6.10 -5.20 8.34
CA HIS A 92 5.65 -6.01 9.47
C HIS A 92 4.47 -6.92 9.10
N LEU A 93 3.59 -6.52 8.19
CA LEU A 93 2.54 -7.38 7.65
C LEU A 93 3.15 -8.55 6.87
N ILE A 94 4.19 -8.31 6.06
CA ILE A 94 4.93 -9.38 5.39
C ILE A 94 5.49 -10.36 6.44
N ASP A 95 6.20 -9.86 7.46
CA ASP A 95 6.78 -10.68 8.53
C ASP A 95 5.72 -11.56 9.21
N PHE A 96 4.61 -10.94 9.59
CA PHE A 96 3.48 -11.61 10.22
C PHE A 96 2.87 -12.69 9.33
N LEU A 97 2.64 -12.39 8.05
CA LEU A 97 2.04 -13.35 7.10
C LEU A 97 2.95 -14.56 6.88
N VAL A 98 4.25 -14.34 6.65
CA VAL A 98 5.19 -15.44 6.35
C VAL A 98 5.47 -16.32 7.57
N THR A 99 5.55 -15.74 8.76
CA THR A 99 5.80 -16.48 10.00
C THR A 99 4.55 -17.17 10.56
N SER A 100 3.35 -16.70 10.20
CA SER A 100 2.07 -17.27 10.64
C SER A 100 1.48 -18.29 9.66
N TYR A 101 1.90 -18.28 8.38
CA TYR A 101 1.37 -19.24 7.40
C TYR A 101 1.65 -20.69 7.82
N ARG A 102 0.60 -21.52 7.77
CA ARG A 102 0.55 -22.92 8.26
C ARG A 102 0.66 -23.10 9.78
N ARG A 103 0.64 -22.01 10.56
CA ARG A 103 0.56 -22.03 12.03
C ARG A 103 -0.74 -21.45 12.53
N ASP A 104 -1.12 -20.27 12.01
CA ASP A 104 -2.40 -19.64 12.28
C ASP A 104 -3.45 -20.09 11.24
N PRO A 105 -4.61 -20.65 11.64
CA PRO A 105 -5.61 -21.15 10.71
C PRO A 105 -6.30 -20.05 9.88
N VAL A 106 -6.42 -18.83 10.42
CA VAL A 106 -7.01 -17.68 9.72
C VAL A 106 -6.07 -17.21 8.62
N ILE A 107 -4.78 -17.01 8.93
CA ILE A 107 -3.76 -16.59 7.96
C ILE A 107 -3.52 -17.68 6.90
N THR A 108 -3.53 -18.95 7.33
CA THR A 108 -3.42 -20.08 6.40
C THR A 108 -4.58 -20.09 5.41
N ARG A 109 -5.80 -19.88 5.88
CA ARG A 109 -6.97 -19.77 4.99
C ARG A 109 -6.87 -18.54 4.09
N LEU A 110 -6.43 -17.39 4.59
CA LEU A 110 -6.26 -16.17 3.80
C LEU A 110 -5.30 -16.39 2.62
N LEU A 111 -4.08 -16.86 2.88
CA LEU A 111 -3.06 -17.07 1.85
C LEU A 111 -3.35 -18.27 0.92
N ASN A 112 -4.18 -19.21 1.35
CA ASN A 112 -4.65 -20.29 0.46
C ASN A 112 -5.71 -19.83 -0.54
N ASN A 113 -6.46 -18.78 -0.22
CA ASN A 113 -7.62 -18.33 -1.00
C ASN A 113 -7.43 -16.96 -1.65
N THR A 114 -6.30 -16.28 -1.42
CA THR A 114 -6.02 -14.95 -1.98
C THR A 114 -4.57 -14.90 -2.43
N ARG A 115 -4.31 -14.20 -3.54
CA ARG A 115 -2.95 -13.83 -3.95
C ARG A 115 -2.73 -12.37 -3.58
N ILE A 116 -1.94 -12.16 -2.53
CA ILE A 116 -1.73 -10.85 -1.88
C ILE A 116 -0.44 -10.25 -2.40
N HIS A 117 -0.50 -9.04 -2.95
CA HIS A 117 0.66 -8.28 -3.42
C HIS A 117 0.93 -7.12 -2.48
N ILE A 118 2.15 -6.99 -1.99
CA ILE A 118 2.53 -5.93 -1.06
C ILE A 118 3.67 -5.12 -1.67
N MET A 119 3.41 -3.83 -1.89
CA MET A 119 4.38 -2.81 -2.27
C MET A 119 4.62 -1.89 -1.06
N PRO A 120 5.69 -2.10 -0.28
CA PRO A 120 5.98 -1.27 0.88
C PRO A 120 6.28 0.20 0.54
N THR A 121 6.82 0.46 -0.65
CA THR A 121 7.18 1.82 -1.08
C THR A 121 6.98 2.00 -2.58
N MET A 122 6.13 2.96 -2.94
CA MET A 122 5.99 3.44 -4.32
C MET A 122 6.95 4.59 -4.63
N ASN A 123 7.35 5.39 -3.63
CA ASN A 123 8.27 6.53 -3.79
C ASN A 123 9.53 6.39 -2.92
N PRO A 124 10.43 5.44 -3.26
CA PRO A 124 11.65 5.25 -2.47
C PRO A 124 12.58 6.47 -2.54
N ASP A 125 12.58 7.23 -3.64
CA ASP A 125 13.42 8.43 -3.78
C ASP A 125 13.01 9.54 -2.80
N GLY A 126 11.70 9.78 -2.67
CA GLY A 126 11.15 10.74 -1.71
C GLY A 126 11.44 10.33 -0.27
N PHE A 127 11.32 9.03 0.05
CA PHE A 127 11.66 8.51 1.37
C PHE A 127 13.13 8.81 1.71
N GLU A 128 14.06 8.47 0.82
CA GLU A 128 15.49 8.71 1.05
C GLU A 128 15.88 10.19 1.07
N ALA A 129 15.10 11.05 0.41
CA ALA A 129 15.29 12.50 0.48
C ALA A 129 14.92 13.08 1.86
N THR A 130 14.12 12.38 2.66
CA THR A 130 13.72 12.81 4.01
C THR A 130 14.86 12.60 5.01
N LYS A 131 15.72 13.61 5.18
CA LYS A 131 16.86 13.53 6.13
C LYS A 131 16.52 13.93 7.56
N VAL A 132 15.54 14.82 7.72
CA VAL A 132 15.05 15.26 9.02
C VAL A 132 13.57 14.88 9.10
N PRO A 133 13.22 13.85 9.90
CA PRO A 133 11.82 13.45 10.08
C PRO A 133 10.99 14.60 10.62
N ALA A 134 9.78 14.77 10.09
CA ALA A 134 8.83 15.76 10.56
C ALA A 134 7.40 15.18 10.52
N CYS A 135 6.52 15.69 11.39
CA CYS A 135 5.10 15.32 11.38
C CYS A 135 4.31 16.05 10.29
N TYR A 136 4.85 17.16 9.78
CA TYR A 136 4.24 17.98 8.75
C TYR A 136 5.08 17.90 7.46
N TYR A 137 4.54 18.47 6.39
CA TYR A 137 5.11 18.47 5.05
C TYR A 137 6.64 18.58 5.01
N THR A 138 7.27 17.69 4.26
CA THR A 138 8.68 17.78 3.87
C THR A 138 8.84 17.71 2.37
N ARG A 139 10.05 18.03 1.87
CA ARG A 139 10.39 17.83 0.46
C ARG A 139 10.33 16.35 0.04
N GLY A 140 10.42 15.41 1.00
CA GLY A 140 10.37 13.98 0.72
C GLY A 140 9.00 13.45 0.31
N ARG A 141 7.94 14.26 0.41
CA ARG A 141 6.62 13.93 -0.12
C ARG A 141 6.66 13.56 -1.60
N TYR A 142 7.25 14.43 -2.41
CA TYR A 142 7.25 14.31 -3.87
C TYR A 142 8.24 13.25 -4.35
N ASN A 143 8.09 12.80 -5.59
CA ASN A 143 9.13 12.00 -6.22
C ASN A 143 10.39 12.86 -6.49
N LYS A 144 11.43 12.25 -7.05
CA LYS A 144 12.69 12.95 -7.33
C LYS A 144 12.53 14.22 -8.18
N ASN A 145 11.61 14.22 -9.13
CA ASN A 145 11.37 15.34 -10.03
C ASN A 145 10.55 16.47 -9.38
N GLY A 146 10.09 16.29 -8.13
CA GLY A 146 9.26 17.26 -7.43
C GLY A 146 7.77 17.14 -7.76
N GLU A 147 7.33 16.02 -8.32
CA GLU A 147 5.93 15.75 -8.67
C GLU A 147 5.23 14.96 -7.56
N ASP A 148 3.95 15.28 -7.32
CA ASP A 148 3.08 14.50 -6.43
C ASP A 148 2.55 13.28 -7.18
N LEU A 149 2.99 12.08 -6.78
CA LEU A 149 2.58 10.84 -7.43
C LEU A 149 1.07 10.56 -7.28
N ASN A 150 0.42 11.15 -6.27
CA ASN A 150 -1.03 11.06 -6.07
C ASN A 150 -1.79 12.23 -6.71
N ARG A 151 -1.16 12.92 -7.67
CA ARG A 151 -1.76 13.87 -8.61
C ARG A 151 -1.35 13.58 -10.05
N ASN A 152 -0.72 12.43 -10.28
CA ASN A 152 -0.01 12.13 -11.53
C ASN A 152 -0.71 11.05 -12.36
N PHE A 153 -1.77 10.41 -11.86
CA PHE A 153 -2.54 9.47 -12.66
C PHE A 153 -3.49 10.23 -13.61
N PRO A 154 -3.94 9.59 -14.70
CA PRO A 154 -5.03 10.12 -15.51
C PRO A 154 -6.31 10.27 -14.69
N ASP A 155 -6.95 11.43 -14.79
CA ASP A 155 -8.21 11.73 -14.10
C ASP A 155 -9.42 11.44 -15.00
N ALA A 156 -10.52 10.98 -14.40
CA ALA A 156 -11.74 10.60 -15.13
C ALA A 156 -12.71 11.77 -15.38
N PHE A 157 -12.56 12.87 -14.64
CA PHE A 157 -13.43 14.04 -14.64
C PHE A 157 -12.83 15.20 -15.44
N GLU A 158 -11.50 15.32 -15.44
CA GLU A 158 -10.79 16.36 -16.17
C GLU A 158 -9.47 15.88 -16.79
N LYS A 159 -8.93 16.67 -17.71
CA LYS A 159 -7.68 16.30 -18.39
C LYS A 159 -6.48 16.67 -17.54
N ASN A 160 -5.93 15.68 -16.83
CA ASN A 160 -4.62 15.83 -16.18
C ASN A 160 -3.50 15.88 -17.24
N ASN A 161 -2.82 17.03 -17.36
CA ASN A 161 -1.72 17.26 -18.30
C ASN A 161 -0.33 17.03 -17.68
N ALA A 162 -0.26 16.53 -16.44
CA ALA A 162 1.01 16.22 -15.79
C ALA A 162 1.81 15.20 -16.61
N SER A 163 3.14 15.37 -16.65
CA SER A 163 4.00 14.37 -17.26
C SER A 163 4.00 13.12 -16.39
N ILE A 164 3.64 11.97 -16.96
CA ILE A 164 3.61 10.71 -16.23
C ILE A 164 5.02 10.37 -15.73
N GLN A 165 5.15 10.21 -14.42
CA GLN A 165 6.38 9.85 -13.73
C GLN A 165 6.66 8.34 -13.86
N PRO A 166 7.94 7.91 -13.78
CA PRO A 166 8.28 6.50 -13.94
C PRO A 166 7.62 5.61 -12.89
N GLU A 167 7.45 6.08 -11.65
CA GLU A 167 6.74 5.37 -10.58
C GLU A 167 5.26 5.17 -10.94
N THR A 168 4.59 6.22 -11.37
CA THR A 168 3.19 6.19 -11.84
C THR A 168 3.02 5.26 -13.02
N GLN A 169 3.92 5.33 -14.01
CA GLN A 169 3.89 4.48 -15.20
C GLN A 169 4.05 3.00 -14.85
N ALA A 170 4.96 2.69 -13.93
CA ALA A 170 5.18 1.32 -13.45
C ALA A 170 3.91 0.78 -12.77
N VAL A 171 3.30 1.56 -11.88
CA VAL A 171 2.06 1.17 -11.19
C VAL A 171 0.88 1.03 -12.16
N MET A 172 0.73 1.94 -13.13
CA MET A 172 -0.31 1.81 -14.17
C MET A 172 -0.15 0.52 -14.99
N ASN A 173 1.08 0.17 -15.37
CA ASN A 173 1.35 -1.07 -16.10
C ASN A 173 1.09 -2.29 -15.23
N TRP A 174 1.47 -2.24 -13.96
CA TRP A 174 1.22 -3.31 -13.00
C TRP A 174 -0.27 -3.55 -12.77
N ILE A 175 -1.07 -2.47 -12.59
CA ILE A 175 -2.52 -2.56 -12.46
C ILE A 175 -3.18 -3.19 -13.70
N LYS A 176 -2.63 -2.96 -14.90
CA LYS A 176 -3.13 -3.56 -16.15
C LYS A 176 -2.74 -5.03 -16.32
N ASN A 177 -1.61 -5.45 -15.74
CA ASN A 177 -1.06 -6.79 -15.92
C ASN A 177 -1.68 -7.85 -15.00
N GLU A 178 -2.37 -7.43 -13.93
CA GLU A 178 -3.01 -8.31 -12.96
C GLU A 178 -4.49 -7.95 -12.80
N THR A 179 -5.34 -8.92 -12.48
CA THR A 179 -6.78 -8.68 -12.29
C THR A 179 -7.08 -8.35 -10.82
N PHE A 180 -6.59 -7.20 -10.35
CA PHE A 180 -6.81 -6.75 -8.97
C PHE A 180 -8.30 -6.54 -8.67
N VAL A 181 -8.77 -7.16 -7.58
CA VAL A 181 -10.16 -7.08 -7.13
C VAL A 181 -10.34 -6.05 -6.02
N LEU A 182 -9.42 -6.05 -5.06
CA LEU A 182 -9.44 -5.11 -3.93
C LEU A 182 -8.05 -4.53 -3.71
N SER A 183 -8.01 -3.27 -3.30
CA SER A 183 -6.79 -2.51 -3.13
C SER A 183 -6.94 -1.50 -2.00
N ALA A 184 -5.82 -1.15 -1.38
CA ALA A 184 -5.71 0.06 -0.56
C ALA A 184 -4.29 0.62 -0.67
N ASN A 185 -4.18 1.95 -0.75
CA ASN A 185 -2.91 2.65 -0.63
C ASN A 185 -2.85 3.35 0.74
N LEU A 186 -1.69 3.31 1.41
CA LEU A 186 -1.53 3.79 2.78
C LEU A 186 -0.81 5.15 2.80
N HIS A 187 -1.40 6.07 3.55
CA HIS A 187 -0.96 7.46 3.72
C HIS A 187 -0.73 7.82 5.19
N GLY A 188 -0.10 8.97 5.41
CA GLY A 188 0.09 9.61 6.71
C GLY A 188 -0.37 11.08 6.70
N GLY A 189 -0.53 11.68 7.87
CA GLY A 189 -0.97 13.08 8.04
C GLY A 189 -2.42 13.24 8.51
N ALA A 190 -3.23 12.18 8.43
CA ALA A 190 -4.56 12.11 9.03
C ALA A 190 -4.83 10.68 9.55
N LEU A 191 -5.93 10.53 10.32
CA LEU A 191 -6.40 9.23 10.81
C LEU A 191 -7.83 8.99 10.34
N VAL A 192 -7.98 8.51 9.11
CA VAL A 192 -9.26 8.27 8.44
C VAL A 192 -9.07 7.25 7.30
N ALA A 193 -10.11 6.46 7.01
CA ALA A 193 -10.17 5.69 5.77
C ALA A 193 -10.95 6.49 4.70
N SER A 194 -10.23 7.08 3.75
CA SER A 194 -10.81 7.79 2.60
C SER A 194 -11.25 6.80 1.52
N TYR A 195 -12.38 7.05 0.86
CA TYR A 195 -12.88 6.25 -0.25
C TYR A 195 -13.37 7.11 -1.42
N THR A 196 -13.50 6.47 -2.58
CA THR A 196 -13.76 7.11 -3.87
C THR A 196 -15.15 7.80 -3.94
N PHE A 197 -15.34 8.81 -4.79
CA PHE A 197 -14.32 9.48 -5.61
C PHE A 197 -13.59 10.61 -4.89
N ASP A 198 -12.31 10.78 -5.21
CA ASP A 198 -11.47 11.88 -4.71
C ASP A 198 -11.63 13.17 -5.55
N ASN A 199 -12.05 13.04 -6.82
CA ASN A 199 -12.52 14.12 -7.69
C ASN A 199 -14.01 13.94 -8.04
N GLY A 200 -14.61 14.86 -8.79
CA GLY A 200 -16.02 14.75 -9.14
C GLY A 200 -16.51 15.78 -10.15
N ASN A 201 -17.74 15.56 -10.64
CA ASN A 201 -18.46 16.52 -11.46
C ASN A 201 -19.93 16.61 -11.00
N ALA A 202 -20.73 17.42 -11.70
CA ALA A 202 -22.14 17.61 -11.34
C ALA A 202 -22.96 16.29 -11.33
N VAL A 203 -22.58 15.29 -12.13
CA VAL A 203 -23.27 13.99 -12.20
C VAL A 203 -22.99 13.13 -10.97
N THR A 204 -21.77 13.20 -10.42
CA THR A 204 -21.41 12.47 -9.18
C THR A 204 -21.86 13.19 -7.91
N GLY A 205 -22.47 14.37 -8.03
CA GLY A 205 -22.96 15.15 -6.89
C GLY A 205 -21.97 16.18 -6.35
N SER A 206 -20.90 16.52 -7.09
CA SER A 206 -19.84 17.40 -6.58
C SER A 206 -20.33 18.78 -6.11
N LEU A 207 -21.43 19.28 -6.68
CA LEU A 207 -22.10 20.51 -6.25
C LEU A 207 -22.68 20.43 -4.82
N GLU A 208 -22.91 19.22 -4.31
CA GLU A 208 -23.38 18.92 -2.95
C GLU A 208 -22.21 18.65 -1.99
N GLY A 209 -20.96 18.77 -2.46
CA GLY A 209 -19.77 18.51 -1.66
C GLY A 209 -19.49 17.02 -1.44
N TYR A 210 -20.03 16.14 -2.28
CA TYR A 210 -19.83 14.68 -2.22
C TYR A 210 -19.71 14.13 -3.64
N SER A 211 -18.81 13.19 -3.89
CA SER A 211 -18.68 12.57 -5.21
C SER A 211 -18.95 11.07 -5.14
N ARG A 212 -20.20 10.69 -5.46
CA ARG A 212 -20.72 9.34 -5.33
C ARG A 212 -20.24 8.44 -6.47
N SER A 213 -19.77 7.25 -6.09
CA SER A 213 -19.50 6.15 -7.03
C SER A 213 -20.72 5.23 -7.20
N PRO A 214 -20.80 4.44 -8.29
CA PRO A 214 -21.87 3.45 -8.45
C PRO A 214 -21.94 2.41 -7.32
N ASP A 215 -20.80 2.08 -6.70
CA ASP A 215 -20.64 1.09 -5.62
C ASP A 215 -20.36 1.76 -4.26
N ASP A 216 -20.95 2.94 -4.03
CA ASP A 216 -20.76 3.77 -2.84
C ASP A 216 -20.94 3.00 -1.51
N ASP A 217 -21.96 2.14 -1.46
CA ASP A 217 -22.27 1.30 -0.30
C ASP A 217 -21.16 0.27 -0.01
N VAL A 218 -20.60 -0.34 -1.05
CA VAL A 218 -19.45 -1.25 -0.94
C VAL A 218 -18.23 -0.51 -0.43
N PHE A 219 -17.93 0.67 -0.96
CA PHE A 219 -16.78 1.47 -0.50
C PHE A 219 -16.92 1.93 0.94
N ILE A 220 -18.12 2.36 1.35
CA ILE A 220 -18.42 2.67 2.76
C ILE A 220 -18.20 1.42 3.63
N HIS A 221 -18.69 0.26 3.22
CA HIS A 221 -18.49 -1.00 3.96
C HIS A 221 -17.00 -1.36 4.10
N LEU A 222 -16.23 -1.23 3.03
CA LEU A 222 -14.79 -1.50 3.03
C LEU A 222 -14.03 -0.53 3.94
N ALA A 223 -14.33 0.77 3.86
CA ALA A 223 -13.71 1.79 4.71
C ALA A 223 -14.03 1.54 6.19
N LYS A 224 -15.30 1.24 6.52
CA LYS A 224 -15.72 0.89 7.89
C LYS A 224 -15.06 -0.39 8.39
N THR A 225 -14.87 -1.38 7.52
CA THR A 225 -14.18 -2.62 7.89
C THR A 225 -12.77 -2.33 8.42
N TYR A 226 -12.06 -1.37 7.82
CA TYR A 226 -10.75 -0.95 8.33
C TYR A 226 -10.87 -0.07 9.58
N SER A 227 -11.69 0.99 9.54
CA SER A 227 -11.74 1.99 10.62
C SER A 227 -12.23 1.42 11.95
N PHE A 228 -13.20 0.51 11.94
CA PHE A 228 -13.75 -0.15 13.14
C PHE A 228 -12.79 -1.19 13.74
N ASN A 229 -11.85 -1.73 12.96
CA ASN A 229 -10.81 -2.63 13.46
C ASN A 229 -9.56 -1.88 13.93
N HIS A 230 -9.47 -0.57 13.71
CA HIS A 230 -8.42 0.28 14.28
C HIS A 230 -8.83 0.79 15.66
N ALA A 231 -7.90 0.81 16.64
CA ALA A 231 -8.19 1.13 18.05
C ALA A 231 -8.81 2.52 18.33
N SER A 232 -8.78 3.43 17.37
CA SER A 232 -9.15 4.85 17.55
C SER A 232 -9.69 5.53 16.30
N MET A 233 -9.43 5.03 15.09
CA MET A 233 -9.89 5.66 13.84
C MET A 233 -11.41 5.82 13.83
N TYR A 234 -12.17 4.78 14.22
CA TYR A 234 -13.64 4.84 14.28
C TYR A 234 -14.20 5.95 15.18
N LYS A 235 -13.42 6.45 16.15
CA LYS A 235 -13.84 7.56 17.02
C LYS A 235 -14.01 8.86 16.24
N GLY A 236 -13.41 8.95 15.06
CA GLY A 236 -13.57 10.06 14.14
C GLY A 236 -12.92 11.36 14.59
N THR A 237 -12.06 11.31 15.60
CA THR A 237 -11.29 12.48 16.07
C THR A 237 -9.98 12.54 15.29
N GLY A 238 -9.81 13.58 14.46
CA GLY A 238 -8.56 13.81 13.73
C GLY A 238 -7.41 14.20 14.65
N CYS A 239 -6.18 14.15 14.13
CA CYS A 239 -4.94 14.32 14.91
C CYS A 239 -4.84 15.66 15.67
N ASP A 240 -5.37 16.74 15.09
CA ASP A 240 -5.26 18.10 15.63
C ASP A 240 -6.57 18.60 16.29
N ASN A 241 -7.55 17.73 16.55
CA ASN A 241 -8.91 18.07 17.01
C ASN A 241 -9.70 19.07 16.14
N ARG A 242 -9.16 19.44 14.96
CA ARG A 242 -9.80 20.39 14.01
C ARG A 242 -10.61 19.68 12.93
N GLN A 243 -10.20 18.48 12.57
CA GLN A 243 -10.89 17.65 11.58
C GLN A 243 -11.62 16.53 12.30
N THR A 244 -12.86 16.27 11.88
CA THR A 244 -13.68 15.17 12.39
C THR A 244 -14.17 14.33 11.23
N PHE A 245 -14.00 13.02 11.34
CA PHE A 245 -14.40 12.04 10.35
C PHE A 245 -15.36 11.06 11.01
N PRO A 246 -16.68 11.30 11.00
CA PRO A 246 -17.64 10.39 11.63
C PRO A 246 -17.37 8.92 11.25
N GLU A 247 -17.34 8.03 12.25
CA GLU A 247 -17.03 6.60 12.07
C GLU A 247 -15.63 6.31 11.47
N GLY A 248 -14.73 7.29 11.45
CA GLY A 248 -13.37 7.16 10.96
C GLY A 248 -13.25 6.99 9.45
N ILE A 249 -14.26 7.40 8.69
CA ILE A 249 -14.29 7.30 7.22
C ILE A 249 -14.61 8.65 6.58
N THR A 250 -14.25 8.83 5.31
CA THR A 250 -14.67 9.99 4.52
C THR A 250 -14.74 9.67 3.04
N ASN A 251 -15.70 10.26 2.32
CA ASN A 251 -15.59 10.37 0.87
C ASN A 251 -14.44 11.33 0.54
N GLY A 252 -13.63 11.00 -0.47
CA GLY A 252 -12.46 11.78 -0.86
C GLY A 252 -12.81 13.22 -1.19
N TYR A 253 -13.76 13.41 -2.09
CA TYR A 253 -14.22 14.74 -2.51
C TYR A 253 -14.77 15.57 -1.35
N SER A 254 -15.54 14.94 -0.44
CA SER A 254 -16.06 15.62 0.76
C SER A 254 -14.97 16.08 1.73
N TRP A 255 -13.81 15.42 1.73
CA TRP A 255 -12.69 15.86 2.53
C TRP A 255 -11.96 17.01 1.84
N TYR A 256 -11.51 16.79 0.61
CA TYR A 256 -10.99 17.79 -0.31
C TYR A 256 -10.90 17.22 -1.73
N GLN A 257 -11.17 18.05 -2.74
CA GLN A 257 -11.01 17.64 -4.14
C GLN A 257 -9.53 17.35 -4.47
N LEU A 258 -9.29 16.23 -5.12
CA LEU A 258 -7.98 15.75 -5.55
C LEU A 258 -8.08 15.28 -7.00
N GLU A 259 -7.34 15.92 -7.90
CA GLU A 259 -7.19 15.53 -9.30
C GLU A 259 -6.02 14.54 -9.48
N GLY A 260 -6.20 13.52 -10.32
CA GLY A 260 -5.15 12.65 -10.82
C GLY A 260 -4.93 11.37 -10.03
#